data_AF-A0A3N5QYN7-F1
#
_entry.id   AF-A0A3N5QYN7-F1
#
_cell.length_a   1.000
_cell.length_b   1.000
_cell.length_c   1.000
_cell.angle_alpha   90.00
_cell.angle_beta   90.00
_cell.angle_gamma   90.00
#
_symmetry.space_group_name_H-M   'P 1'
#
loop_
_entity.id
_entity.type
_entity.pdbx_description
1 polymer ?
#
loop_
_entity_poly.entity_id
_entity_poly.type
_entity_poly.pdbx_seq_one_letter_code
_entity_poly.pdbx_strand_id
1 'polypeptide(L)'
;MSYEVYLYNIPKVTEDGKQVIPVPDGRTQDFPAIDDAKKFAMEHKSQFDRVVLIQKDEQGQKMLERYSDGKHELAENIVRR
;
A
#
# COMPACT_ATOMS: atom_id res chain seq x y z
N MET A 1 -1.81 19.63 -1.24
CA MET A 1 -1.59 18.35 -0.53
C MET A 1 -2.60 17.34 -1.05
N SER A 2 -2.15 16.14 -1.42
CA SER A 2 -2.99 15.03 -1.87
C SER A 2 -2.55 13.74 -1.18
N TYR A 3 -3.41 12.72 -1.22
CA TYR A 3 -3.13 11.40 -0.66
C TYR A 3 -3.23 10.37 -1.76
N GLU A 4 -2.28 9.46 -1.84
CA GLU A 4 -2.24 8.39 -2.85
C GLU A 4 -2.26 7.05 -2.12
N VAL A 5 -3.20 6.19 -2.48
CA VAL A 5 -3.22 4.80 -2.02
C VAL A 5 -2.73 3.92 -3.15
N TYR A 6 -1.63 3.23 -2.89
CA TYR A 6 -1.06 2.26 -3.80
C TYR A 6 -1.42 0.84 -3.35
N LEU A 7 -1.97 0.06 -4.25
CA LEU A 7 -2.41 -1.32 -4.07
C LEU A 7 -1.55 -2.21 -4.97
N TYR A 8 -0.91 -3.24 -4.41
CA TYR A 8 -0.07 -4.15 -5.18
C TYR A 8 -0.28 -5.60 -4.78
N ASN A 9 -0.39 -6.46 -5.79
CA ASN A 9 -0.30 -7.90 -5.64
C ASN A 9 1.12 -8.35 -5.94
N ILE A 10 1.71 -9.13 -5.04
CA ILE A 10 3.06 -9.64 -5.18
C ILE A 10 2.96 -10.99 -5.89
N PRO A 11 3.68 -11.22 -7.01
CA PRO A 11 3.67 -12.50 -7.68
C PRO A 11 4.09 -13.62 -6.73
N LYS A 12 3.19 -14.57 -6.45
CA LYS A 12 3.50 -15.75 -5.65
C LYS A 12 3.94 -16.88 -6.57
N VAL A 13 5.10 -17.44 -6.27
CA VAL A 13 5.58 -18.70 -6.87
C VAL A 13 5.28 -19.83 -5.88
N THR A 14 4.71 -20.93 -6.36
CA THR A 14 4.60 -22.14 -5.54
C THR A 14 5.96 -22.85 -5.43
N GLU A 15 6.11 -23.74 -4.45
CA GLU A 15 7.31 -24.58 -4.28
C GLU A 15 7.66 -25.41 -5.54
N ASP A 16 6.66 -25.70 -6.38
CA ASP A 16 6.81 -26.43 -7.65
C ASP A 16 7.29 -25.52 -8.81
N GLY A 17 7.64 -24.26 -8.53
CA GLY A 17 8.10 -23.28 -9.53
C GLY A 17 6.98 -22.70 -10.41
N LYS A 18 5.71 -23.00 -10.12
CA LYS A 18 4.58 -22.42 -10.87
C LYS A 18 4.21 -21.05 -10.34
N GLN A 19 4.21 -20.07 -11.24
CA GLN A 19 3.76 -18.71 -10.96
C GLN A 19 2.24 -18.70 -10.82
N VAL A 20 1.72 -18.41 -9.62
CA VAL A 20 0.27 -18.38 -9.34
C VAL A 20 -0.36 -17.07 -9.81
N ILE A 21 0.43 -15.99 -9.84
CA ILE A 21 0.00 -14.67 -10.31
C ILE A 21 1.00 -14.23 -11.40
N PRO A 22 0.58 -14.14 -12.67
CA PRO A 22 1.50 -14.02 -13.81
C PRO A 22 2.12 -12.62 -13.98
N VAL A 23 1.58 -11.60 -13.33
CA VAL A 23 2.05 -10.21 -13.46
C VAL A 23 1.78 -9.44 -12.17
N PRO A 24 2.67 -8.53 -11.76
CA PRO A 24 2.38 -7.57 -10.69
C PRO A 24 1.18 -6.70 -11.10
N ASP A 25 0.05 -6.89 -10.42
CA ASP A 25 -1.11 -6.00 -10.53
C ASP A 25 -0.93 -4.87 -9.52
N GLY A 26 -0.79 -3.65 -10.04
CA GLY A 26 -0.63 -2.43 -9.27
C GLY A 26 -1.73 -1.45 -9.62
N ARG A 27 -2.41 -0.91 -8.60
CA ARG A 27 -3.37 0.19 -8.77
C ARG A 27 -3.01 1.34 -7.86
N THR A 28 -3.23 2.55 -8.34
CA THR A 28 -3.05 3.77 -7.54
C THR A 28 -4.34 4.55 -7.59
N GLN A 29 -4.74 5.11 -6.45
CA GLN A 29 -5.89 6.00 -6.38
C GLN A 29 -5.58 7.24 -5.52
N ASP A 30 -5.87 8.40 -6.10
CA ASP A 30 -5.71 9.70 -5.45
C ASP A 30 -6.97 10.07 -4.64
N PHE A 31 -6.73 10.69 -3.48
CA PHE A 31 -7.74 11.17 -2.56
C PHE A 31 -7.41 12.60 -2.12
N PRO A 32 -8.42 13.50 -2.05
CA PRO A 32 -8.24 14.85 -1.55
C PRO A 32 -8.13 14.91 -0.02
N ALA A 33 -8.71 13.92 0.69
CA ALA A 33 -8.76 13.86 2.15
C ALA A 33 -8.12 12.57 2.69
N ILE A 34 -7.45 12.69 3.85
CA ILE A 34 -6.75 11.57 4.48
C ILE A 34 -7.71 10.49 4.98
N ASP A 35 -8.87 10.88 5.54
CA ASP A 35 -9.82 9.93 6.12
C ASP A 35 -10.40 8.98 5.05
N ASP A 36 -10.69 9.51 3.86
CA ASP A 36 -11.14 8.70 2.72
C ASP A 36 -10.03 7.75 2.24
N ALA A 37 -8.80 8.24 2.15
CA ALA A 37 -7.64 7.45 1.74
C ALA A 37 -7.37 6.30 2.73
N LYS A 38 -7.47 6.58 4.04
CA LYS A 38 -7.32 5.58 5.11
C LYS A 38 -8.43 4.54 5.06
N LYS A 39 -9.68 4.99 4.93
CA LYS A 39 -10.83 4.09 4.81
C LYS A 39 -10.67 3.16 3.61
N PHE A 40 -10.32 3.72 2.46
CA PHE A 40 -10.09 2.95 1.25
C PHE A 40 -8.95 1.94 1.43
N ALA A 41 -7.83 2.35 2.02
CA ALA A 41 -6.72 1.44 2.32
C ALA A 41 -7.15 0.31 3.27
N MET A 42 -7.94 0.61 4.31
CA MET A 42 -8.47 -0.39 5.24
C MET A 42 -9.43 -1.38 4.60
N GLU A 43 -10.26 -0.94 3.65
CA GLU A 43 -11.18 -1.81 2.90
C GLU A 43 -10.43 -2.77 1.97
N HIS A 44 -9.29 -2.34 1.41
CA HIS A 44 -8.52 -3.10 0.43
C HIS A 44 -7.33 -3.88 1.01
N LYS A 45 -6.97 -3.66 2.29
CA LYS A 45 -5.82 -4.32 2.95
C LYS A 45 -5.83 -5.85 2.93
N SER A 46 -7.01 -6.46 2.80
CA SER A 46 -7.18 -7.92 2.76
C SER A 46 -7.31 -8.46 1.33
N GLN A 47 -7.48 -7.59 0.35
CA GLN A 47 -7.64 -7.96 -1.06
C GLN A 47 -6.32 -7.94 -1.82
N PHE A 48 -5.37 -7.11 -1.36
CA PHE A 48 -4.05 -6.96 -1.95
C PHE A 48 -2.95 -7.41 -0.98
N ASP A 49 -1.87 -7.95 -1.52
CA ASP A 49 -0.71 -8.34 -0.69
C ASP A 49 -0.07 -7.13 0.00
N ARG A 50 -0.09 -5.97 -0.66
CA ARG A 50 0.45 -4.72 -0.13
C ARG A 50 -0.47 -3.54 -0.44
N VAL A 51 -0.75 -2.73 0.58
CA VAL A 51 -1.46 -1.45 0.47
C VAL A 51 -0.64 -0.37 1.15
N VAL A 52 -0.36 0.73 0.45
CA VAL A 52 0.49 1.82 0.95
C VAL A 52 -0.25 3.14 0.80
N LEU A 53 -0.40 3.88 1.90
CA LEU A 53 -0.91 5.24 1.90
C LEU A 53 0.27 6.23 1.92
N ILE A 54 0.33 7.09 0.92
CA ILE A 54 1.31 8.15 0.76
C ILE A 54 0.58 9.50 0.86
N GLN A 55 1.20 10.46 1.54
CA GLN A 55 0.85 11.87 1.50
C GLN A 55 1.82 12.58 0.57
N LYS A 56 1.29 13.36 -0.36
CA LYS A 56 2.06 14.17 -1.29
C LYS A 56 1.81 15.64 -1.03
N ASP A 57 2.88 16.37 -0.80
CA ASP A 57 2.87 17.82 -0.62
C ASP A 57 3.98 18.47 -1.46
N GLU A 58 4.15 19.78 -1.33
CA GLU A 58 5.19 20.52 -2.06
C GLU A 58 6.61 20.17 -1.59
N GLN A 59 6.76 19.51 -0.43
CA GLN A 59 8.04 19.07 0.13
C GLN A 59 8.42 17.66 -0.31
N GLY A 60 7.46 16.86 -0.82
CA GLY A 60 7.71 15.57 -1.42
C GLY A 60 6.59 14.55 -1.16
N GLN A 61 6.99 13.29 -1.06
CA GLN A 61 6.10 12.18 -0.74
C GLN A 61 6.49 11.57 0.61
N LYS A 62 5.52 11.44 1.51
CA LYS A 62 5.66 10.84 2.83
C LYS A 62 4.76 9.63 2.94
N MET A 63 5.32 8.46 3.26
CA MET A 63 4.51 7.31 3.63
C MET A 63 3.83 7.58 4.96
N LEU A 64 2.53 7.26 5.04
CA LEU A 64 1.75 7.36 6.27
C LEU A 64 1.47 5.98 6.85
N GLU A 65 1.02 5.05 6.01
CA GLU A 65 0.63 3.71 6.44
C GLU A 65 1.02 2.68 5.39
N ARG A 66 1.38 1.48 5.86
CA ARG A 66 1.61 0.30 5.04
C ARG A 66 0.88 -0.89 5.65
N TYR A 67 0.13 -1.60 4.82
CA TYR A 67 -0.43 -2.91 5.13
C TYR A 67 0.28 -3.94 4.26
N SER A 68 0.83 -4.98 4.84
CA SER A 68 1.49 -6.08 4.11
C SER A 68 1.37 -7.38 4.90
N ASP A 69 0.94 -8.47 4.26
CA ASP A 69 0.89 -9.81 4.87
C ASP A 69 0.20 -9.85 6.26
N GLY A 70 -0.92 -9.14 6.39
CA GLY A 70 -1.67 -9.05 7.66
C GLY A 70 -1.00 -8.20 8.76
N LYS A 71 0.14 -7.56 8.48
CA LYS A 71 0.79 -6.59 9.35
C LYS A 71 0.41 -5.17 8.92
N HIS A 72 0.18 -4.33 9.92
CA HIS A 72 -0.04 -2.90 9.76
C HIS A 72 1.16 -2.15 10.34
N GLU A 73 1.79 -1.32 9.52
CA GLU A 73 2.94 -0.52 9.89
C GLU A 73 2.61 0.95 9.66
N LEU A 74 2.62 1.72 10.75
CA LEU A 74 2.55 3.17 10.70
C LEU A 74 3.94 3.72 10.38
N ALA A 75 4.04 4.61 9.40
CA ALA A 75 5.31 5.17 8.98
C ALA A 75 6.01 6.02 10.06
N GLU A 76 5.28 6.45 11.09
CA GLU A 76 5.84 7.10 12.28
C GLU A 76 6.82 6.21 13.05
N ASN A 77 6.79 4.89 12.83
CA ASN A 77 7.75 3.93 13.40
C ASN A 77 8.92 3.56 12.47
N ILE A 78 8.97 4.09 11.23
CA ILE A 78 10.05 3.82 10.26
C ILE A 78 11.13 4.93 10.32
N VAL A 79 11.35 5.50 11.51
CA VAL A 79 12.51 6.35 11.79
C VAL A 79 13.13 5.86 13.10
N ARG A 80 13.82 4.72 13.08
CA ARG A 80 14.83 4.40 14.09
C ARG A 80 16.04 3.69 13.49
N ARG A 81 17.08 4.52 13.39
CA ARG A 81 18.53 4.26 13.28
C ARG A 81 19.10 3.87 11.93
#